data_AF-A0A1Y6GBY7-F1
#
_entry.id   AF-A0A1Y6GBY7-F1
#
_cell.length_a   1.000
_cell.length_b   1.000
_cell.length_c   1.000
_cell.angle_alpha   90.00
_cell.angle_beta   90.00
_cell.angle_gamma   90.00
#
_symmetry.space_group_name_H-M   'P 1'
#
loop_
_entity.id
_entity.type
_entity.pdbx_description
1 polymer ?
#
loop_
_entity_poly.entity_id
_entity_poly.type
_entity_poly.pdbx_seq_one_letter_code
_entity_poly.pdbx_strand_id
1 'polypeptide(L)'
;MFAGITPFTRSNIAALKSHIRTARPEFKSSHVDEALAFAFGFRTQAALLVALDQLGHTHLHAQANHLWFALRLKQLGYPGVNPDALREILWSATFDRDPDLSAREFEAATIFRPHPANDR
;
A
#
# COMPACT_ATOMS: atom_id res chain seq x y z
N MET A 1 12.00 7.03 6.48
CA MET A 1 11.27 6.47 5.32
C MET A 1 10.67 5.15 5.79
N PHE A 2 9.36 5.07 6.04
CA PHE A 2 8.72 3.82 6.50
C PHE A 2 8.41 2.96 5.28
N ALA A 3 9.37 2.10 4.90
CA ALA A 3 9.18 1.12 3.85
C ALA A 3 8.07 0.13 4.27
N GLY A 4 7.00 0.04 3.48
CA GLY A 4 5.91 -0.93 3.67
C GLY A 4 4.60 -0.39 4.25
N ILE A 5 4.47 0.90 4.55
CA ILE A 5 3.21 1.54 4.94
C ILE A 5 2.87 2.57 3.88
N THR A 6 1.82 2.31 3.10
CA THR A 6 1.44 3.12 1.93
C THR A 6 0.16 3.89 2.22
N PRO A 7 0.04 5.19 1.90
CA PRO A 7 -1.25 5.86 1.93
C PRO A 7 -2.22 5.11 1.00
N PHE A 8 -3.37 4.71 1.54
CA PHE A 8 -4.29 3.77 0.91
C PHE A 8 -5.19 4.48 -0.10
N THR A 9 -4.59 4.89 -1.21
CA THR A 9 -5.25 5.64 -2.29
C THR A 9 -5.17 4.90 -3.62
N ARG A 10 -6.10 5.20 -4.54
CA ARG A 10 -6.11 4.59 -5.88
C ARG A 10 -4.82 4.86 -6.66
N SER A 11 -4.26 6.07 -6.55
CA SER A 11 -3.00 6.44 -7.21
C SER A 11 -1.81 5.62 -6.67
N ASN A 12 -1.70 5.45 -5.35
CA ASN A 12 -0.60 4.70 -4.76
C ASN A 12 -0.71 3.20 -5.01
N ILE A 13 -1.92 2.64 -5.01
CA ILE A 13 -2.13 1.24 -5.39
C ILE A 13 -1.75 1.01 -6.86
N ALA A 14 -2.08 1.96 -7.75
CA ALA A 14 -1.66 1.90 -9.15
C ALA A 14 -0.12 2.03 -9.31
N ALA A 15 0.51 2.90 -8.53
CA ALA A 15 1.97 3.04 -8.50
C ALA A 15 2.65 1.75 -8.00
N LEU A 16 2.14 1.14 -6.93
CA LEU A 16 2.64 -0.14 -6.41
C LEU A 16 2.53 -1.25 -7.47
N LYS A 17 1.39 -1.33 -8.15
CA LYS A 17 1.19 -2.28 -9.25
C LYS A 17 2.22 -2.06 -10.36
N SER A 18 2.45 -0.80 -10.75
CA SER A 18 3.43 -0.45 -11.78
C SER A 18 4.84 -0.90 -11.37
N HIS A 19 5.24 -0.60 -10.13
CA HIS A 19 6.52 -1.02 -9.56
C HIS A 19 6.71 -2.54 -9.60
N ILE A 20 5.71 -3.30 -9.14
CA ILE A 20 5.74 -4.76 -9.18
C ILE A 20 5.89 -5.28 -10.61
N ARG A 21 5.15 -4.71 -11.57
CA ARG A 21 5.19 -5.16 -12.97
C ARG A 21 6.51 -4.83 -13.66
N THR A 22 7.17 -3.75 -13.27
CA THR A 22 8.53 -3.44 -13.73
C THR A 22 9.53 -4.45 -13.19
N ALA A 23 9.43 -4.79 -11.90
CA ALA A 23 10.32 -5.76 -11.27
C ALA A 23 10.06 -7.21 -11.72
N ARG A 24 8.81 -7.56 -12.03
CA ARG A 24 8.32 -8.91 -12.34
C ARG A 24 7.41 -8.91 -13.57
N PRO A 25 7.97 -8.70 -14.77
CA PRO A 25 7.19 -8.57 -16.00
C PRO A 25 6.44 -9.84 -16.39
N GLU A 26 6.80 -11.00 -15.83
CA GLU A 26 6.12 -12.28 -16.06
C GLU A 26 4.72 -12.37 -15.40
N PHE A 27 4.41 -11.48 -14.45
CA PHE A 27 3.10 -11.44 -13.83
C PHE A 27 2.09 -10.69 -14.71
N LYS A 28 0.95 -11.34 -14.98
CA LYS A 28 -0.15 -10.71 -15.71
C LYS A 28 -0.72 -9.56 -14.88
N SER A 29 -1.05 -8.45 -15.54
CA SER A 29 -1.59 -7.24 -14.90
C SER A 29 -2.78 -7.53 -13.97
N SER A 30 -3.74 -8.33 -14.45
CA SER A 30 -4.94 -8.73 -13.70
C SER A 30 -4.63 -9.66 -12.53
N HIS A 31 -3.56 -10.46 -12.60
CA HIS A 31 -3.15 -11.30 -11.48
C HIS A 31 -2.48 -10.47 -10.38
N VAL A 32 -1.72 -9.43 -10.75
CA VAL A 32 -1.16 -8.48 -9.78
C VAL A 32 -2.28 -7.71 -9.08
N ASP A 33 -3.30 -7.28 -9.81
CA ASP A 33 -4.50 -6.65 -9.24
C ASP A 33 -5.16 -7.51 -8.15
N GLU A 34 -5.44 -8.77 -8.48
CA GLU A 34 -6.06 -9.73 -7.56
C GLU A 34 -5.15 -10.08 -6.37
N ALA A 35 -3.84 -10.23 -6.62
CA ALA A 35 -2.87 -10.50 -5.56
C ALA A 35 -2.71 -9.32 -4.62
N LEU A 36 -2.68 -8.08 -5.12
CA LEU A 36 -2.65 -6.87 -4.29
C LEU A 36 -3.91 -6.76 -3.44
N ALA A 37 -5.09 -6.95 -4.03
CA ALA A 37 -6.35 -6.95 -3.30
C ALA A 37 -6.32 -7.95 -2.13
N PHE A 38 -5.87 -9.18 -2.40
CA PHE A 38 -5.72 -10.21 -1.37
C PHE A 38 -4.68 -9.84 -0.31
N ALA A 39 -3.57 -9.22 -0.70
CA ALA A 39 -2.54 -8.75 0.23
C ALA A 39 -3.02 -7.66 1.19
N PHE A 40 -4.02 -6.86 0.78
CA PHE A 40 -4.70 -5.88 1.62
C PHE A 40 -5.94 -6.44 2.33
N GLY A 41 -6.21 -7.74 2.22
CA GLY A 41 -7.32 -8.42 2.90
C GLY A 41 -8.66 -8.41 2.16
N PHE A 42 -8.69 -7.98 0.90
CA PHE A 42 -9.88 -8.01 0.06
C PHE A 42 -9.97 -9.32 -0.72
N ARG A 43 -11.21 -9.81 -0.94
CA ARG A 43 -11.44 -11.05 -1.69
C ARG A 43 -11.21 -10.89 -3.20
N THR A 44 -11.44 -9.70 -3.74
CA THR A 44 -11.34 -9.38 -5.17
C THR A 44 -10.82 -7.96 -5.35
N GLN A 45 -10.27 -7.66 -6.53
CA GLN A 45 -9.86 -6.29 -6.85
C GLN A 45 -11.05 -5.32 -6.92
N ALA A 46 -12.22 -5.77 -7.37
CA ALA A 46 -13.42 -4.93 -7.39
C ALA A 46 -13.79 -4.45 -5.96
N ALA A 47 -13.69 -5.33 -4.95
CA ALA A 47 -13.96 -4.96 -3.56
C ALA A 47 -12.94 -3.94 -3.02
N LEU A 48 -11.66 -4.10 -3.38
CA LEU A 48 -10.62 -3.13 -3.07
C LEU A 48 -10.94 -1.76 -3.70
N LEU A 49 -11.33 -1.71 -4.97
CA LEU A 49 -11.64 -0.45 -5.66
C LEU A 49 -12.80 0.29 -5.01
N VAL A 50 -13.88 -0.42 -4.64
CA VAL A 50 -15.01 0.19 -3.92
C VAL A 50 -14.55 0.81 -2.60
N ALA A 51 -13.70 0.11 -1.85
CA ALA A 51 -13.17 0.65 -0.61
C ALA A 51 -12.30 1.89 -0.85
N LEU A 52 -11.43 1.88 -1.86
CA LEU A 52 -10.60 3.05 -2.20
C LEU A 52 -11.43 4.27 -2.60
N ASP A 53 -12.53 4.05 -3.33
CA ASP A 53 -13.42 5.14 -3.76
C ASP A 53 -14.22 5.70 -2.56
N GLN A 54 -14.62 4.86 -1.60
CA GLN A 54 -15.27 5.30 -0.35
C GLN A 54 -14.32 6.03 0.60
N LEU A 55 -13.04 5.64 0.61
CA LEU A 55 -12.01 6.15 1.51
C LEU A 55 -11.27 7.37 0.95
N GLY A 56 -11.70 7.92 -0.20
CA GLY A 56 -10.93 8.82 -1.08
C GLY A 56 -10.21 10.03 -0.46
N HIS A 57 -10.55 10.45 0.76
CA HIS A 57 -9.90 11.56 1.48
C HIS A 57 -9.42 11.19 2.89
N THR A 58 -9.33 9.89 3.22
CA THR A 58 -8.95 9.44 4.56
C THR A 58 -7.43 9.27 4.70
N HIS A 59 -6.90 9.58 5.89
CA HIS A 59 -5.48 9.38 6.26
C HIS A 59 -5.14 7.91 6.55
N LEU A 60 -5.80 6.97 5.89
CA LEU A 60 -5.56 5.56 6.12
C LEU A 60 -4.28 5.13 5.42
N HIS A 61 -3.39 4.54 6.18
CA HIS A 61 -2.26 3.82 5.64
C HIS A 61 -2.49 2.33 5.76
N ALA A 62 -2.14 1.60 4.71
CA ALA A 62 -2.23 0.15 4.69
C ALA A 62 -0.86 -0.46 4.40
N GLN A 63 -0.63 -1.64 4.98
CA GLN A 63 0.51 -2.47 4.70
C GLN A 63 0.06 -3.71 3.93
N ALA A 64 0.65 -3.95 2.77
CA ALA A 64 0.41 -5.16 2.01
C ALA A 64 1.09 -6.36 2.69
N ASN A 65 0.33 -7.43 2.97
CA ASN A 65 0.90 -8.67 3.47
C ASN A 65 1.55 -9.47 2.33
N HIS A 66 2.89 -9.49 2.30
CA HIS A 66 3.67 -10.19 1.27
C HIS A 66 3.45 -11.71 1.21
N LEU A 67 3.12 -12.36 2.34
CA LEU A 67 2.80 -13.79 2.37
C LEU A 67 1.46 -14.06 1.68
N TRP A 68 0.47 -13.21 1.90
CA TRP A 68 -0.83 -13.29 1.25
C TRP A 68 -0.73 -12.97 -0.24
N PHE A 69 0.08 -11.97 -0.60
CA PHE A 69 0.42 -11.69 -1.99
C PHE A 69 1.01 -12.92 -2.69
N ALA A 70 2.02 -13.56 -2.08
CA ALA A 70 2.64 -14.77 -2.61
C ALA A 70 1.64 -15.93 -2.73
N LEU A 71 0.79 -16.14 -1.71
CA LEU A 71 -0.23 -17.18 -1.72
C LEU A 71 -1.21 -16.99 -2.88
N ARG A 72 -1.69 -15.77 -3.09
CA ARG A 72 -2.64 -15.47 -4.17
C ARG A 72 -2.00 -15.66 -5.54
N LEU A 73 -0.74 -15.26 -5.73
CA LEU A 73 0.00 -15.54 -6.96
C LEU A 73 0.16 -17.05 -7.22
N LYS A 74 0.43 -17.86 -6.18
CA LYS A 74 0.47 -19.32 -6.32
C LYS A 74 -0.86 -19.89 -6.83
N GLN A 75 -1.99 -19.44 -6.26
CA GLN A 75 -3.33 -19.83 -6.71
C GLN A 75 -3.61 -19.43 -8.17
N LEU A 76 -3.00 -18.35 -8.65
CA LEU A 76 -3.14 -17.84 -10.02
C LEU A 76 -2.13 -18.46 -11.01
N GLY A 77 -1.38 -19.49 -10.59
CA GLY A 77 -0.51 -20.27 -11.47
C GLY A 77 0.98 -19.91 -11.40
N TYR A 78 1.43 -19.20 -10.36
CA TYR A 78 2.85 -18.90 -10.14
C TYR A 78 3.42 -19.72 -8.96
N PRO A 79 3.77 -21.01 -9.12
CA PRO A 79 4.17 -21.86 -7.99
C PRO A 79 5.53 -21.49 -7.38
N GLY A 80 6.45 -20.92 -8.17
CA GLY A 80 7.85 -20.63 -7.80
C GLY A 80 8.10 -19.25 -7.18
N VAL A 81 7.06 -18.55 -6.71
CA VAL A 81 7.28 -17.22 -6.09
C VAL A 81 7.97 -17.37 -4.73
N ASN A 82 9.13 -16.72 -4.61
CA ASN A 82 9.82 -16.54 -3.33
C ASN A 82 9.18 -15.37 -2.56
N PRO A 83 8.55 -15.62 -1.38
CA PRO A 83 7.89 -14.57 -0.60
C PRO A 83 8.84 -13.45 -0.13
N ASP A 84 10.11 -13.76 0.14
CA ASP A 84 11.10 -12.75 0.57
C ASP A 84 11.44 -11.79 -0.57
N ALA A 85 11.62 -12.31 -1.79
CA ALA A 85 11.83 -11.45 -2.95
C ALA A 85 10.62 -10.53 -3.21
N LEU A 86 9.39 -11.02 -2.96
CA LEU A 86 8.18 -10.19 -3.07
C LEU A 86 8.10 -9.14 -1.96
N ARG A 87 8.51 -9.48 -0.75
CA ARG A 87 8.61 -8.53 0.38
C ARG A 87 9.53 -7.37 0.02
N GLU A 88 10.71 -7.66 -0.53
CA GLU A 88 11.65 -6.63 -0.99
C GLU A 88 11.06 -5.73 -2.06
N ILE A 89 10.34 -6.29 -3.05
CA ILE A 89 9.66 -5.51 -4.08
C ILE A 89 8.57 -4.61 -3.47
N LEU A 90 7.73 -5.16 -2.59
CA LEU A 90 6.65 -4.39 -1.96
C LEU A 90 7.18 -3.27 -1.05
N TRP A 91 8.30 -3.49 -0.36
CA TRP A 91 8.89 -2.51 0.55
C TRP A 91 9.79 -1.49 -0.15
N SER A 92 10.33 -1.80 -1.32
CA SER A 92 11.13 -0.86 -2.13
C SER A 92 10.27 0.13 -2.91
N ALA A 93 8.96 -0.07 -2.97
CA ALA A 93 8.05 0.84 -3.64
C ALA A 93 8.05 2.23 -2.96
N THR A 94 8.30 3.27 -3.75
CA THR A 94 8.22 4.65 -3.31
C THR A 94 6.90 5.25 -3.76
N PHE A 95 6.27 6.02 -2.88
CA PHE A 95 4.99 6.66 -3.15
C PHE A 95 5.13 8.17 -2.97
N ASP A 96 4.52 8.92 -3.87
CA ASP A 96 4.38 10.35 -3.68
C ASP A 96 3.53 10.59 -2.44
N ARG A 97 4.09 11.34 -1.50
CA ARG A 97 3.28 11.93 -0.43
C ARG A 97 2.45 13.02 -1.07
N ASP A 98 1.13 12.97 -0.87
CA ASP A 98 0.29 14.09 -1.23
C ASP A 98 0.78 15.34 -0.46
N PRO A 99 1.24 16.39 -1.16
CA PRO A 99 1.75 17.59 -0.53
C PRO A 99 0.68 18.34 0.26
N ASP A 100 -0.60 18.25 -0.13
CA ASP A 100 -1.71 18.89 0.60
C ASP A 100 -2.00 18.15 1.92
N LEU A 101 -1.83 16.82 1.93
CA LEU A 101 -1.88 16.02 3.16
C LEU A 101 -0.69 16.34 4.09
N SER A 102 0.51 16.52 3.54
CA SER A 102 1.71 16.84 4.33
C SER A 102 1.58 18.21 5.03
N ALA A 103 0.93 19.18 4.38
CA ALA A 103 0.65 20.49 4.96
C ALA A 103 -0.39 20.42 6.09
N ARG A 104 -1.48 19.66 5.90
CA ARG A 104 -2.52 19.48 6.92
C ARG A 104 -2.04 18.67 8.14
N GLU A 105 -1.16 17.68 7.93
CA GLU A 105 -0.51 16.94 9.03
C GLU A 105 0.42 17.84 9.83
N PHE A 106 1.17 18.72 9.17
CA PHE A 106 2.01 19.71 9.82
C PHE A 106 1.17 20.70 10.66
N GLU A 107 0.03 21.15 10.11
CA GLU A 107 -0.91 22.03 10.82
C GLU A 107 -1.55 21.33 12.04
N ALA A 108 -2.02 20.09 11.88
CA ALA A 108 -2.55 19.30 13.00
C ALA A 108 -1.50 19.06 14.11
N ALA A 109 -0.24 18.79 13.72
CA ALA A 109 0.87 18.64 14.67
C ALA A 109 1.22 19.95 15.39
N THR A 110 1.01 21.11 14.76
CA THR A 110 1.15 22.40 15.45
C THR A 110 0.05 22.67 16.46
N ILE A 111 -1.18 22.18 16.22
CA ILE A 111 -2.30 22.30 17.16
C ILE A 111 -2.12 21.36 18.35
N PHE A 112 -1.63 20.13 18.12
CA PHE A 112 -1.36 19.12 19.15
C PHE A 112 0.08 19.16 19.69
N ARG A 113 0.71 20.33 19.82
CA ARG A 113 1.98 20.40 20.54
C ARG A 113 1.73 20.05 22.01
N PRO A 114 2.31 18.95 22.54
CA PRO A 114 2.15 18.61 23.94
C PRO A 114 2.75 19.75 24.76
N HIS A 115 1.93 20.37 25.61
CA HIS A 115 2.41 21.36 26.56
C HIS A 115 3.29 20.62 27.58
N PRO A 116 4.56 21.02 27.79
CA PRO A 116 5.43 20.37 28.75
C PRO A 116 4.80 20.47 30.14
N ALA A 117 4.65 19.34 30.82
CA ALA A 117 3.97 19.25 32.12
C ALA A 117 4.72 19.94 33.29
N ASN A 118 5.87 20.56 33.01
CA ASN A 118 6.79 21.11 34.01
C ASN A 118 6.72 22.65 34.18
N ASP A 119 5.76 23.35 33.56
CA ASP A 119 5.55 24.79 33.74
C ASP A 119 4.64 25.12 34.95
N ARG A 120 5.01 24.68 36.16
CA ARG A 120 4.38 25.11 37.42
C ARG A 120 5.40 25.49 38.48
#